data_AF-A0A7J3WTL1-F1
#
_entry.id   AF-A0A7J3WTL1-F1
#
_cell.length_a   1.000
_cell.length_b   1.000
_cell.length_c   1.000
_cell.angle_alpha   90.00
_cell.angle_beta   90.00
_cell.angle_gamma   90.00
#
_symmetry.space_group_name_H-M   'P 1'
#
loop_
_entity.id
_entity.type
_entity.pdbx_description
1 polymer ?
#
loop_
_entity_poly.entity_id
_entity_poly.type
_entity_poly.pdbx_seq_one_letter_code
_entity_poly.pdbx_strand_id
1 'polypeptide(L)'
;VRRVLVEEKLSIEKEYYLSFFLDRRSRNYLMMFSSQGGVDIEAMAENITKVYINPLAGLQGYHLRKIPKEVRDVAKRLYKIFTEKDCELAEINPLVISEGKAIAADSKIIVDNNSLYRHPELPAEDVELTPLEREAREKGIAFVQLDGNIGVIANGAGLTMATLDALNEFNGRGGVFLDLGGTDNPEKVKQAFELMVKAEPSVILLNLFGGITKCDTVARGIIEFMSQHEIKCPVVARIKGMNEEVAREMLKDYVIAVESFQEAAKKAAELGGD
;
A
#
# COMPACT_ATOMS: atom_id res chain seq x y z
N VAL A 1 22.48 2.58 6.33
CA VAL A 1 22.04 2.88 7.72
C VAL A 1 22.09 4.39 7.93
N ARG A 2 20.94 5.05 8.11
CA ARG A 2 20.84 6.52 8.26
C ARG A 2 20.82 6.98 9.72
N ARG A 3 20.38 6.13 10.65
CA ARG A 3 20.31 6.36 12.09
C ARG A 3 20.54 5.06 12.85
N VAL A 4 20.96 5.14 14.11
CA VAL A 4 21.11 4.00 15.03
C VAL A 4 20.54 4.38 16.40
N LEU A 5 19.93 3.42 17.08
CA LEU A 5 19.50 3.54 18.47
C LEU A 5 20.57 2.89 19.36
N VAL A 6 20.99 3.58 20.43
CA VAL A 6 21.98 3.08 21.39
C VAL A 6 21.30 2.91 22.74
N GLU A 7 21.23 1.67 23.21
CA GLU A 7 20.53 1.29 24.44
C GLU A 7 21.43 0.48 25.36
N GLU A 8 21.01 0.40 26.63
CA GLU A 8 21.66 -0.45 27.62
C GLU A 8 21.43 -1.93 27.26
N LYS A 9 22.48 -2.75 27.43
CA LYS A 9 22.39 -4.19 27.18
C LYS A 9 21.63 -4.88 28.31
N LEU A 10 20.50 -5.50 27.98
CA LEU A 10 19.68 -6.26 28.94
C LEU A 10 20.31 -7.60 29.33
N SER A 11 20.05 -8.03 30.58
CA SER A 11 20.33 -9.39 31.05
C SER A 11 19.14 -10.30 30.75
N ILE A 12 19.22 -11.10 29.70
CA ILE A 12 18.08 -11.86 29.17
C ILE A 12 17.87 -13.15 29.97
N GLU A 13 16.77 -13.24 30.72
CA GLU A 13 16.34 -14.47 31.41
C GLU A 13 15.37 -15.30 30.56
N LYS A 14 14.46 -14.63 29.85
CA LYS A 14 13.47 -15.23 28.94
C LYS A 14 13.15 -14.27 27.81
N GLU A 15 12.76 -14.82 26.67
CA GLU A 15 12.28 -14.06 25.51
C GLU A 15 10.90 -14.55 25.10
N TYR A 16 9.99 -13.60 25.00
CA TYR A 16 8.61 -13.82 24.59
C TYR A 16 8.33 -13.07 23.30
N TYR A 17 7.27 -13.49 22.62
CA TYR A 17 6.65 -12.72 21.55
C TYR A 17 5.26 -12.29 22.00
N LEU A 18 4.89 -11.04 21.72
CA LEU A 18 3.57 -10.51 21.99
C LEU A 18 3.15 -9.53 20.89
N SER A 19 1.98 -9.72 20.30
CA SER A 19 1.42 -8.76 19.37
C SER A 19 -0.10 -8.64 19.43
N PHE A 20 -0.59 -7.51 18.91
CA PHE A 20 -1.99 -7.21 18.64
C PHE A 20 -2.14 -6.72 17.21
N PHE A 21 -3.13 -7.24 16.50
CA PHE A 21 -3.53 -6.76 15.17
C PHE A 21 -4.99 -7.12 14.88
N LEU A 22 -5.56 -6.56 13.81
CA LEU A 22 -6.91 -6.90 13.35
C LEU A 22 -6.89 -8.20 12.54
N ASP A 23 -7.53 -9.26 13.03
CA ASP A 23 -7.83 -10.41 12.18
C ASP A 23 -9.04 -10.10 11.29
N ARG A 24 -8.76 -9.81 10.02
CA ARG A 24 -9.78 -9.43 9.03
C ARG A 24 -10.83 -10.53 8.80
N ARG A 25 -10.50 -11.80 9.04
CA ARG A 25 -11.43 -12.92 8.84
C ARG A 25 -12.50 -12.94 9.92
N SER A 26 -12.10 -12.89 11.20
CA SER A 26 -13.05 -12.86 12.31
C SER A 26 -13.59 -11.46 12.63
N ARG A 27 -12.96 -10.40 12.09
CA ARG A 27 -13.24 -8.98 12.39
C ARG A 27 -13.07 -8.66 13.88
N ASN A 28 -12.18 -9.37 14.56
CA ASN A 28 -11.79 -9.13 15.94
C ASN A 28 -10.33 -8.73 16.00
N TYR A 29 -9.95 -8.05 17.09
CA TYR A 29 -8.53 -7.93 17.41
C TYR A 29 -8.01 -9.28 17.86
N LEU A 30 -6.80 -9.63 17.44
CA LEU A 30 -6.14 -10.87 17.79
C LEU A 30 -4.89 -10.54 18.61
N MET A 31 -4.83 -11.05 19.83
CA MET A 31 -3.60 -11.13 20.61
C MET A 31 -2.88 -12.42 20.25
N MET A 32 -1.64 -12.33 19.79
CA MET A 32 -0.74 -13.47 19.62
C MET A 32 0.35 -13.43 20.67
N PHE A 33 0.63 -14.58 21.28
CA PHE A 33 1.68 -14.74 22.27
C PHE A 33 2.44 -16.05 22.03
N SER A 34 3.76 -16.02 22.17
CA SER A 34 4.61 -17.23 22.15
C SER A 34 5.61 -17.20 23.32
N SER A 35 5.89 -18.39 23.86
CA SER A 35 6.95 -18.61 24.86
C SER A 35 8.35 -18.58 24.26
N GLN A 36 8.45 -18.51 22.93
CA GLN A 36 9.68 -18.34 22.17
C GLN A 36 9.58 -16.96 21.49
N GLY A 37 10.48 -16.05 21.82
CA GLY A 37 10.69 -14.77 21.12
C GLY A 37 12.02 -14.76 20.36
N GLY A 38 12.32 -13.67 19.65
CA GLY A 38 13.61 -13.48 18.98
C GLY A 38 13.82 -14.30 17.70
N VAL A 39 12.77 -14.93 17.18
CA VAL A 39 12.75 -15.63 15.89
C VAL A 39 11.59 -15.11 15.07
N ASP A 40 11.66 -15.27 13.75
CA ASP A 40 10.58 -14.91 12.84
C ASP A 40 9.30 -15.66 13.19
N ILE A 41 8.22 -14.90 13.37
CA ILE A 41 6.92 -15.42 13.77
C ILE A 41 6.36 -16.45 12.77
N GLU A 42 6.73 -16.33 11.49
CA GLU A 42 6.33 -17.25 10.42
C GLU A 42 6.86 -18.67 10.63
N ALA A 43 8.01 -18.82 11.28
CA ALA A 43 8.60 -20.10 11.63
C ALA A 43 8.00 -20.72 12.91
N MET A 44 7.18 -19.97 13.66
CA MET A 44 6.72 -20.31 15.01
C MET A 44 5.32 -20.95 15.07
N ALA A 45 4.77 -21.40 13.94
CA ALA A 45 3.35 -21.75 13.77
C ALA A 45 2.76 -22.72 14.83
N GLU A 46 3.59 -23.58 15.45
CA GLU A 46 3.13 -24.62 16.38
C GLU A 46 3.01 -24.19 17.85
N ASN A 47 3.62 -23.08 18.28
CA ASN A 47 3.68 -22.67 19.70
C ASN A 47 3.04 -21.30 20.00
N ILE A 48 2.02 -20.91 19.23
CA ILE A 48 1.39 -19.61 19.38
C ILE A 48 0.03 -19.72 20.07
N THR A 49 -0.10 -19.01 21.18
CA THR A 49 -1.38 -18.75 21.83
C THR A 49 -2.10 -17.62 21.10
N LYS A 50 -3.26 -17.93 20.51
CA LYS A 50 -4.14 -16.98 19.82
C LYS A 50 -5.34 -16.64 20.69
N VAL A 51 -5.59 -15.36 20.94
CA VAL A 51 -6.72 -14.89 21.74
C VAL A 51 -7.48 -13.78 21.01
N TYR A 52 -8.70 -14.09 20.57
CA TYR A 52 -9.59 -13.14 19.91
C TYR A 52 -10.27 -12.23 20.93
N ILE A 53 -10.30 -10.94 20.62
CA ILE A 53 -10.80 -9.86 21.46
C ILE A 53 -11.85 -9.10 20.65
N ASN A 54 -13.08 -9.11 21.14
CA ASN A 54 -14.16 -8.33 20.54
C ASN A 54 -13.85 -6.83 20.67
N PRO A 55 -13.84 -6.05 19.57
CA PRO A 55 -13.49 -4.63 19.61
C PRO A 55 -14.39 -3.78 20.51
N LEU A 56 -15.66 -4.17 20.69
CA LEU A 56 -16.62 -3.45 21.55
C LEU A 56 -16.40 -3.76 23.03
N ALA A 57 -16.04 -5.00 23.35
CA ALA A 57 -15.81 -5.42 24.74
C ALA A 57 -14.39 -5.09 25.21
N GLY A 58 -13.42 -5.02 24.29
CA GLY A 58 -12.01 -4.78 24.59
C GLY A 58 -11.31 -5.92 25.33
N LEU A 59 -10.04 -5.69 25.70
CA LEU A 59 -9.22 -6.67 26.40
C LEU A 59 -9.70 -6.90 27.84
N GLN A 60 -10.36 -8.05 28.06
CA GLN A 60 -10.82 -8.51 29.36
C GLN A 60 -9.78 -9.33 30.14
N GLY A 61 -9.92 -9.40 31.47
CA GLY A 61 -9.01 -10.13 32.35
C GLY A 61 -8.90 -11.63 32.06
N TYR A 62 -9.93 -12.26 31.49
CA TYR A 62 -9.89 -13.68 31.14
C TYR A 62 -9.01 -13.96 29.92
N HIS A 63 -8.85 -13.00 28.99
CA HIS A 63 -7.90 -13.11 27.88
C HIS A 63 -6.47 -13.23 28.42
N LEU A 64 -6.13 -12.40 29.41
CA LEU A 64 -4.81 -12.37 30.03
C LEU A 64 -4.47 -13.63 30.82
N ARG A 65 -5.46 -14.42 31.25
CA ARG A 65 -5.21 -15.71 31.92
C ARG A 65 -4.56 -16.74 30.98
N LYS A 66 -4.59 -16.50 29.67
CA LYS A 66 -3.94 -17.34 28.65
C LYS A 66 -2.44 -17.10 28.50
N ILE A 67 -1.89 -16.04 29.12
CA ILE A 67 -0.46 -15.70 29.06
C ILE A 67 0.18 -15.67 30.47
N PRO A 68 1.51 -15.82 30.57
CA PRO A 68 2.25 -15.78 31.85
C PRO A 68 2.00 -14.48 32.63
N LYS A 69 2.05 -14.55 33.96
CA LYS A 69 1.66 -13.42 34.83
C LYS A 69 2.59 -12.22 34.64
N GLU A 70 3.88 -12.47 34.44
CA GLU A 70 4.95 -11.50 34.26
C GLU A 70 4.76 -10.57 33.05
N VAL A 71 4.05 -11.02 32.00
CA VAL A 71 3.83 -10.22 30.77
C VAL A 71 2.45 -9.55 30.70
N ARG A 72 1.54 -9.84 31.64
CA ARG A 72 0.14 -9.37 31.56
C ARG A 72 0.02 -7.85 31.62
N ASP A 73 0.88 -7.18 32.38
CA ASP A 73 0.86 -5.72 32.49
C ASP A 73 1.29 -5.07 31.17
N VAL A 74 2.38 -5.58 30.58
CA VAL A 74 2.84 -5.16 29.24
C VAL A 74 1.75 -5.40 28.19
N ALA A 75 1.07 -6.55 28.22
CA ALA A 75 -0.03 -6.84 27.29
C ALA A 75 -1.20 -5.86 27.40
N LYS A 76 -1.57 -5.45 28.62
CA LYS A 76 -2.60 -4.40 28.81
C LYS A 76 -2.16 -3.06 28.24
N ARG A 77 -0.91 -2.65 28.50
CA ARG A 77 -0.38 -1.37 28.02
C ARG A 77 -0.23 -1.36 26.51
N LEU A 78 0.27 -2.44 25.92
CA LEU A 78 0.40 -2.59 24.48
C LEU A 78 -0.97 -2.58 23.80
N TYR A 79 -1.97 -3.27 24.35
CA TYR A 79 -3.34 -3.20 23.83
C TYR A 79 -3.92 -1.79 23.91
N LYS A 80 -3.67 -1.08 25.01
CA LYS A 80 -4.08 0.33 25.16
C LYS A 80 -3.47 1.19 24.05
N ILE A 81 -2.16 1.08 23.82
CA ILE A 81 -1.47 1.77 22.71
C ILE A 81 -2.10 1.39 21.37
N PHE A 82 -2.27 0.10 21.10
CA PHE A 82 -2.86 -0.43 19.88
C PHE A 82 -4.23 0.21 19.57
N THR A 83 -5.10 0.34 20.58
CA THR A 83 -6.42 0.96 20.40
C THR A 83 -6.40 2.49 20.39
N GLU A 84 -5.59 3.13 21.25
CA GLU A 84 -5.59 4.60 21.37
C GLU A 84 -4.86 5.29 20.22
N LYS A 85 -3.93 4.59 19.56
CA LYS A 85 -3.14 5.10 18.43
C LYS A 85 -3.61 4.53 17.08
N ASP A 86 -4.77 3.88 17.05
CA ASP A 86 -5.34 3.28 15.82
C ASP A 86 -4.33 2.42 15.06
N CYS A 87 -3.64 1.54 15.79
CA CYS A 87 -2.63 0.69 15.21
C CYS A 87 -3.27 -0.41 14.34
N GLU A 88 -2.65 -0.69 13.19
CA GLU A 88 -2.89 -1.94 12.44
C GLU A 88 -2.12 -3.11 13.06
N LEU A 89 -0.92 -2.83 13.58
CA LEU A 89 -0.05 -3.78 14.27
C LEU A 89 0.61 -3.09 15.47
N ALA A 90 0.61 -3.78 16.61
CA ALA A 90 1.47 -3.46 17.74
C ALA A 90 2.16 -4.74 18.22
N GLU A 91 3.47 -4.82 18.03
CA GLU A 91 4.28 -6.02 18.25
C GLU A 91 5.50 -5.72 19.12
N ILE A 92 5.84 -6.66 20.00
CA ILE A 92 7.08 -6.68 20.77
C ILE A 92 7.76 -8.02 20.50
N ASN A 93 8.94 -7.99 19.88
CA ASN A 93 9.71 -9.18 19.54
C ASN A 93 11.23 -8.90 19.55
N PRO A 94 11.97 -9.19 20.63
CA PRO A 94 11.53 -9.93 21.81
C PRO A 94 10.98 -9.04 22.94
N LEU A 95 10.00 -9.58 23.67
CA LEU A 95 9.61 -9.15 25.01
C LEU A 95 10.47 -9.90 26.03
N VAL A 96 11.43 -9.21 26.62
CA VAL A 96 12.47 -9.80 27.47
C VAL A 96 12.05 -9.76 28.94
N ILE A 97 12.32 -10.84 29.69
CA ILE A 97 12.37 -10.78 31.15
C ILE A 97 13.82 -10.54 31.56
N SER A 98 14.05 -9.45 32.30
CA SER A 98 15.35 -9.06 32.82
C SER A 98 15.20 -8.53 34.24
N GLU A 99 15.93 -9.12 35.19
CA GLU A 99 15.89 -8.77 36.61
C GLU A 99 14.47 -8.82 37.19
N GLY A 100 13.69 -9.83 36.77
CA GLY A 100 12.29 -10.00 37.17
C GLY A 100 11.31 -8.98 36.59
N LYS A 101 11.73 -8.12 35.64
CA LYS A 101 10.86 -7.16 34.94
C LYS A 101 10.67 -7.56 33.48
N ALA A 102 9.47 -7.31 32.94
CA ALA A 102 9.19 -7.45 31.52
C ALA A 102 9.51 -6.15 30.77
N ILE A 103 10.37 -6.23 29.76
CA ILE A 103 10.93 -5.11 29.00
C ILE A 103 10.75 -5.39 27.51
N ALA A 104 10.19 -4.43 26.76
CA ALA A 104 10.14 -4.48 25.31
C ALA A 104 11.54 -4.20 24.75
N ALA A 105 12.28 -5.23 24.35
CA ALA A 105 13.64 -5.06 23.84
C ALA A 105 13.64 -4.62 22.37
N ASP A 106 12.62 -5.03 21.62
CA ASP A 106 12.34 -4.51 20.29
C ASP A 106 10.83 -4.44 20.09
N SER A 107 10.37 -3.45 19.32
CA SER A 107 8.97 -3.22 19.07
C SER A 107 8.71 -2.67 17.67
N LYS A 108 7.61 -3.12 17.07
CA LYS A 108 7.13 -2.68 15.78
C LYS A 108 5.69 -2.23 15.89
N ILE A 109 5.44 -0.96 15.58
CA ILE A 109 4.10 -0.38 15.55
C ILE A 109 3.82 0.07 14.12
N ILE A 110 2.67 -0.34 13.58
CA ILE A 110 2.12 0.15 12.31
C ILE A 110 0.80 0.83 12.65
N VAL A 111 0.63 2.06 12.21
CA VAL A 111 -0.57 2.88 12.45
C VAL A 111 -1.42 2.93 11.18
N ASP A 112 -2.74 2.92 11.32
CA ASP A 112 -3.63 3.09 10.17
C ASP A 112 -3.47 4.50 9.60
N ASN A 113 -2.98 4.59 8.36
CA ASN A 113 -2.78 5.86 7.67
C ASN A 113 -4.06 6.70 7.56
N ASN A 114 -5.24 6.07 7.53
CA ASN A 114 -6.52 6.78 7.51
C ASN A 114 -6.86 7.45 8.85
N SER A 115 -6.13 7.13 9.93
CA SER A 115 -6.33 7.72 11.26
C SER A 115 -5.38 8.88 11.56
N LEU A 116 -4.35 9.11 10.75
CA LEU A 116 -3.28 10.08 11.07
C LEU A 116 -3.79 11.51 11.27
N TYR A 117 -4.91 11.89 10.63
CA TYR A 117 -5.51 13.21 10.80
C TYR A 117 -5.91 13.53 12.26
N ARG A 118 -6.13 12.51 13.11
CA ARG A 118 -6.46 12.66 14.53
C ARG A 118 -5.31 12.36 15.49
N HIS A 119 -4.11 12.09 14.96
CA HIS A 119 -2.89 11.79 15.74
C HIS A 119 -1.71 12.71 15.35
N PRO A 120 -1.83 14.04 15.54
CA PRO A 120 -0.81 15.01 15.13
C PRO A 120 0.53 14.86 15.88
N GLU A 121 0.54 14.17 17.01
CA GLU A 121 1.74 13.87 17.79
C GLU A 121 2.59 12.73 17.22
N LEU A 122 2.01 11.90 16.34
CA LEU A 122 2.76 10.84 15.69
C LEU A 122 3.67 11.43 14.63
N PRO A 123 4.90 10.90 14.47
CA PRO A 123 5.78 11.35 13.41
C PRO A 123 5.09 11.14 12.06
N ALA A 124 5.26 12.12 11.16
CA ALA A 124 4.89 11.92 9.77
C ALA A 124 5.62 10.67 9.26
N GLU A 125 4.88 9.79 8.57
CA GLU A 125 5.37 8.55 8.00
C GLU A 125 6.77 8.76 7.36
N ASP A 126 7.80 8.14 7.94
CA ASP A 126 9.14 8.05 7.34
C ASP A 126 9.16 6.84 6.41
N VAL A 127 8.18 6.77 5.50
CA VAL A 127 8.24 5.82 4.39
C VAL A 127 9.35 6.33 3.49
N GLU A 128 10.27 5.45 3.11
CA GLU A 128 11.22 5.72 2.03
C GLU A 128 10.45 5.81 0.70
N LEU A 129 9.67 6.87 0.54
CA LEU A 129 9.05 7.23 -0.72
C LEU A 129 10.13 7.73 -1.66
N THR A 130 10.04 7.31 -2.92
CA THR A 130 10.82 7.96 -3.96
C THR A 130 10.41 9.44 -4.07
N PRO A 131 11.24 10.31 -4.67
CA PRO A 131 10.85 11.70 -4.92
C PRO A 131 9.50 11.84 -5.65
N LEU A 132 9.19 10.93 -6.58
CA LEU A 132 7.94 10.93 -7.33
C LEU A 132 6.75 10.46 -6.50
N GLU A 133 6.92 9.42 -5.67
CA GLU A 133 5.86 8.98 -4.77
C GLU A 133 5.51 10.05 -3.73
N ARG A 134 6.50 10.83 -3.27
CA ARG A 134 6.28 11.99 -2.40
C ARG A 134 5.48 13.09 -3.12
N GLU A 135 5.89 13.46 -4.34
CA GLU A 135 5.17 14.45 -5.16
C GLU A 135 3.71 14.01 -5.43
N ALA A 136 3.51 12.73 -5.75
CA ALA A 136 2.19 12.15 -5.97
C ALA A 136 1.32 12.20 -4.71
N ARG A 137 1.89 11.88 -3.54
CA ARG A 137 1.19 11.96 -2.25
C ARG A 137 0.74 13.37 -1.92
N GLU A 138 1.58 14.38 -2.16
CA GLU A 138 1.23 15.80 -1.98
C GLU A 138 0.08 16.23 -2.92
N LYS A 139 0.02 15.66 -4.13
CA LYS A 139 -1.06 15.88 -5.10
C LYS A 139 -2.31 15.01 -4.84
N GLY A 140 -2.27 14.10 -3.87
CA GLY A 140 -3.35 13.15 -3.57
C GLY A 140 -3.59 12.13 -4.68
N ILE A 141 -2.52 11.71 -5.36
CA ILE A 141 -2.53 10.73 -6.46
C ILE A 141 -1.93 9.42 -5.93
N ALA A 142 -2.64 8.32 -6.12
CA ALA A 142 -2.14 7.00 -5.78
C ALA A 142 -1.12 6.55 -6.83
N PHE A 143 0.16 6.55 -6.45
CA PHE A 143 1.30 6.31 -7.33
C PHE A 143 2.33 5.45 -6.60
N VAL A 144 2.83 4.40 -7.25
CA VAL A 144 3.87 3.51 -6.71
C VAL A 144 4.85 3.15 -7.82
N GLN A 145 6.15 3.23 -7.55
CA GLN A 145 7.17 2.73 -8.48
C GLN A 145 7.43 1.24 -8.24
N LEU A 146 7.56 0.50 -9.33
CA LEU A 146 7.74 -0.95 -9.36
C LEU A 146 9.00 -1.29 -10.18
N ASP A 147 9.45 -2.54 -10.09
CA ASP A 147 10.65 -3.03 -10.77
C ASP A 147 10.39 -3.44 -12.24
N GLY A 148 9.82 -2.53 -13.03
CA GLY A 148 9.49 -2.75 -14.43
C GLY A 148 9.66 -1.50 -15.30
N ASN A 149 9.25 -1.59 -16.56
CA ASN A 149 9.46 -0.56 -17.59
C ASN A 149 8.16 0.01 -18.16
N ILE A 150 7.00 -0.59 -17.88
CA ILE A 150 5.69 -0.15 -18.39
C ILE A 150 4.94 0.64 -17.31
N GLY A 151 4.57 1.87 -17.63
CA GLY A 151 3.75 2.71 -16.74
C GLY A 151 2.26 2.45 -16.93
N VAL A 152 1.54 2.07 -15.88
CA VAL A 152 0.09 1.82 -15.94
C VAL A 152 -0.68 2.99 -15.35
N ILE A 153 -1.60 3.54 -16.13
CA ILE A 153 -2.61 4.50 -15.67
C ILE A 153 -3.98 3.85 -15.81
N ALA A 154 -4.71 3.70 -14.70
CA ALA A 154 -6.09 3.23 -14.72
C ALA A 154 -6.96 4.02 -13.74
N ASN A 155 -8.28 3.89 -13.86
CA ASN A 155 -9.23 4.50 -12.94
C ASN A 155 -9.83 3.43 -12.01
N GLY A 156 -9.34 3.42 -10.78
CA GLY A 156 -9.61 2.46 -9.71
C GLY A 156 -8.44 1.50 -9.45
N ALA A 157 -8.06 1.35 -8.18
CA ALA A 157 -6.98 0.48 -7.77
C ALA A 157 -7.13 -0.98 -8.26
N GLY A 158 -8.35 -1.52 -8.22
CA GLY A 158 -8.64 -2.87 -8.72
C GLY A 158 -8.38 -3.03 -10.22
N LEU A 159 -8.77 -2.05 -11.04
CA LEU A 159 -8.52 -2.08 -12.48
C LEU A 159 -7.02 -1.92 -12.78
N THR A 160 -6.34 -1.05 -12.01
CA THR A 160 -4.90 -0.83 -12.14
C THR A 160 -4.11 -2.09 -11.81
N MET A 161 -4.43 -2.78 -10.71
CA MET A 161 -3.82 -4.07 -10.36
C MET A 161 -4.11 -5.15 -11.40
N ALA A 162 -5.38 -5.29 -11.83
CA ALA A 162 -5.72 -6.26 -12.89
C ALA A 162 -4.98 -5.99 -14.20
N THR A 163 -4.67 -4.73 -14.50
CA THR A 163 -3.90 -4.35 -15.69
C THR A 163 -2.43 -4.75 -15.55
N LEU A 164 -1.84 -4.61 -14.35
CA LEU A 164 -0.50 -5.12 -14.06
C LEU A 164 -0.44 -6.65 -14.16
N ASP A 165 -1.46 -7.34 -13.65
CA ASP A 165 -1.55 -8.81 -13.74
C ASP A 165 -1.64 -9.27 -15.20
N ALA A 166 -2.45 -8.58 -16.01
CA ALA A 166 -2.58 -8.89 -17.42
C ALA A 166 -1.30 -8.60 -18.22
N LEU A 167 -0.54 -7.57 -17.85
CA LEU A 167 0.79 -7.34 -18.42
C LEU A 167 1.71 -8.54 -18.14
N ASN A 168 1.72 -9.04 -16.91
CA ASN A 168 2.53 -10.19 -16.54
C ASN A 168 2.18 -11.45 -17.35
N GLU A 169 0.90 -11.68 -17.68
CA GLU A 169 0.48 -12.80 -18.55
C GLU A 169 1.13 -12.75 -19.95
N PHE A 170 1.48 -11.56 -20.43
CA PHE A 170 2.16 -11.34 -21.71
C PHE A 170 3.65 -11.01 -21.56
N ASN A 171 4.26 -11.33 -20.41
CA ASN A 171 5.65 -11.04 -20.05
C ASN A 171 6.01 -9.53 -20.01
N GLY A 172 5.03 -8.64 -19.96
CA GLY A 172 5.26 -7.22 -19.71
C GLY A 172 5.48 -6.96 -18.22
N ARG A 173 6.38 -6.02 -17.89
CA ARG A 173 6.71 -5.68 -16.49
C ARG A 173 6.21 -4.29 -16.15
N GLY A 174 5.22 -4.21 -15.27
CA GLY A 174 4.76 -2.92 -14.73
C GLY A 174 5.85 -2.23 -13.92
N GLY A 175 6.24 -1.02 -14.33
CA GLY A 175 7.20 -0.15 -13.65
C GLY A 175 6.57 0.97 -12.85
N VAL A 176 5.32 1.31 -13.13
CA VAL A 176 4.57 2.30 -12.35
C VAL A 176 3.12 1.87 -12.22
N PHE A 177 2.61 1.91 -10.99
CA PHE A 177 1.18 1.88 -10.68
C PHE A 177 0.70 3.32 -10.52
N LEU A 178 -0.31 3.74 -11.29
CA LEU A 178 -0.99 5.01 -11.10
C LEU A 178 -2.51 4.82 -11.17
N ASP A 179 -3.18 5.10 -10.05
CA ASP A 179 -4.64 5.11 -9.96
C ASP A 179 -5.18 6.55 -9.97
N LEU A 180 -5.95 6.89 -11.00
CA LEU A 180 -6.67 8.16 -11.14
C LEU A 180 -7.87 8.27 -10.17
N GLY A 181 -8.28 7.17 -9.56
CA GLY A 181 -9.52 7.05 -8.81
C GLY A 181 -10.73 7.25 -9.72
N GLY A 182 -11.83 7.77 -9.17
CA GLY A 182 -13.04 8.10 -9.94
C GLY A 182 -13.05 9.50 -10.57
N THR A 183 -11.93 10.23 -10.56
CA THR A 183 -11.90 11.63 -11.01
C THR A 183 -12.02 11.75 -12.53
N ASP A 184 -12.83 12.68 -13.01
CA ASP A 184 -12.80 13.16 -14.40
C ASP A 184 -12.23 14.58 -14.50
N ASN A 185 -11.75 15.19 -13.41
CA ASN A 185 -11.15 16.53 -13.44
C ASN A 185 -9.91 16.57 -14.35
N PRO A 186 -9.90 17.37 -15.45
CA PRO A 186 -8.78 17.45 -16.39
C PRO A 186 -7.43 17.84 -15.76
N GLU A 187 -7.43 18.74 -14.78
CA GLU A 187 -6.20 19.19 -14.12
C GLU A 187 -5.55 18.07 -13.30
N LYS A 188 -6.36 17.25 -12.61
CA LYS A 188 -5.85 16.06 -11.91
C LYS A 188 -5.29 15.02 -12.88
N VAL A 189 -5.94 14.83 -14.02
CA VAL A 189 -5.47 13.91 -15.07
C VAL A 189 -4.15 14.40 -15.65
N LYS A 190 -4.01 15.70 -15.89
CA LYS A 190 -2.76 16.33 -16.33
C LYS A 190 -1.62 16.10 -15.34
N GLN A 191 -1.86 16.34 -14.05
CA GLN A 191 -0.88 16.10 -12.99
C GLN A 191 -0.46 14.63 -12.87
N ALA A 192 -1.40 13.71 -13.06
CA ALA A 192 -1.10 12.28 -13.10
C ALA A 192 -0.23 11.89 -14.30
N PHE A 193 -0.53 12.42 -15.49
CA PHE A 193 0.29 12.21 -16.68
C PHE A 193 1.70 12.81 -16.54
N GLU A 194 1.80 13.99 -15.90
CA GLU A 194 3.09 14.61 -15.58
C GLU A 194 3.97 13.70 -14.71
N LEU A 195 3.40 13.14 -13.63
CA LEU A 195 4.11 12.17 -12.78
C LEU A 195 4.51 10.91 -13.54
N MET A 196 3.62 10.39 -14.40
CA MET A 196 3.91 9.22 -15.21
C MET A 196 5.09 9.46 -16.16
N VAL A 197 5.14 10.61 -16.83
CA VAL A 197 6.24 10.94 -17.74
C VAL A 197 7.56 11.16 -16.99
N LYS A 198 7.53 11.77 -15.79
CA LYS A 198 8.72 11.91 -14.93
C LYS A 198 9.29 10.57 -14.47
N ALA A 199 8.47 9.52 -14.45
CA ALA A 199 8.92 8.17 -14.14
C ALA A 199 9.62 7.46 -15.32
N GLU A 200 9.67 8.11 -16.49
CA GLU A 200 10.35 7.67 -17.71
C GLU A 200 10.04 6.21 -18.14
N PRO A 201 8.75 5.79 -18.21
CA PRO A 201 8.42 4.46 -18.67
C PRO A 201 8.74 4.29 -20.16
N SER A 202 9.08 3.06 -20.56
CA SER A 202 9.28 2.70 -21.97
C SER A 202 7.97 2.66 -22.76
N VAL A 203 6.84 2.42 -22.07
CA VAL A 203 5.47 2.45 -22.63
C VAL A 203 4.50 2.90 -21.56
N ILE A 204 3.50 3.70 -21.93
CA ILE A 204 2.36 4.00 -21.04
C ILE A 204 1.16 3.15 -21.48
N LEU A 205 0.62 2.36 -20.56
CA LEU A 205 -0.64 1.65 -20.73
C LEU A 205 -1.76 2.38 -19.98
N LEU A 206 -2.61 3.07 -20.75
CA LEU A 206 -3.80 3.74 -20.27
C LEU A 206 -5.01 2.81 -20.37
N ASN A 207 -5.56 2.38 -19.24
CA ASN A 207 -6.74 1.53 -19.20
C ASN A 207 -7.91 2.24 -18.49
N LEU A 208 -8.78 2.83 -19.29
CA LEU A 208 -9.93 3.59 -18.81
C LEU A 208 -11.22 2.78 -18.96
N PHE A 209 -11.97 2.70 -17.87
CA PHE A 209 -13.32 2.19 -17.84
C PHE A 209 -14.26 3.25 -17.24
N GLY A 210 -14.87 4.06 -18.10
CA GLY A 210 -15.78 5.13 -17.74
C GLY A 210 -17.14 4.60 -17.25
N GLY A 211 -17.48 4.95 -16.01
CA GLY A 211 -18.83 4.78 -15.46
C GLY A 211 -19.42 6.15 -15.15
N ILE A 212 -19.17 6.62 -13.92
CA ILE A 212 -19.43 8.01 -13.52
C ILE A 212 -18.40 8.95 -14.16
N THR A 213 -17.14 8.52 -14.20
CA THR A 213 -16.04 9.19 -14.88
C THR A 213 -16.27 9.18 -16.40
N LYS A 214 -16.29 10.36 -17.03
CA LYS A 214 -16.49 10.47 -18.48
C LYS A 214 -15.16 10.39 -19.24
N CYS A 215 -15.07 9.48 -20.20
CA CYS A 215 -13.84 9.24 -20.95
C CYS A 215 -13.38 10.48 -21.73
N ASP A 216 -14.29 11.30 -22.26
CA ASP A 216 -13.95 12.52 -23.01
C ASP A 216 -13.29 13.59 -22.13
N THR A 217 -13.67 13.64 -20.85
CA THR A 217 -13.12 14.63 -19.92
C THR A 217 -11.71 14.22 -19.48
N VAL A 218 -11.47 12.93 -19.29
CA VAL A 218 -10.12 12.38 -19.10
C VAL A 218 -9.28 12.61 -20.36
N ALA A 219 -9.81 12.34 -21.55
CA ALA A 219 -9.14 12.60 -22.82
C ALA A 219 -8.72 14.07 -22.98
N ARG A 220 -9.55 15.04 -22.56
CA ARG A 220 -9.16 16.46 -22.55
C ARG A 220 -7.92 16.73 -21.71
N GLY A 221 -7.85 16.20 -20.49
CA GLY A 221 -6.69 16.38 -19.62
C GLY A 221 -5.41 15.77 -20.21
N ILE A 222 -5.53 14.61 -20.86
CA ILE A 222 -4.43 13.95 -21.57
C ILE A 222 -3.94 14.82 -22.72
N ILE A 223 -4.83 15.28 -23.60
CA ILE A 223 -4.47 16.12 -24.75
C ILE A 223 -3.85 17.44 -24.30
N GLU A 224 -4.39 18.05 -23.24
CA GLU A 224 -3.81 19.29 -22.70
C GLU A 224 -2.36 19.07 -22.25
N PHE A 225 -2.07 17.94 -21.59
CA PHE A 225 -0.71 17.58 -21.25
C PHE A 225 0.16 17.32 -22.49
N MET A 226 -0.28 16.45 -23.40
CA MET A 226 0.48 16.01 -24.58
C MET A 226 0.70 17.11 -25.62
N SER A 227 -0.18 18.11 -25.69
CA SER A 227 -0.02 19.27 -26.58
C SER A 227 1.08 20.24 -26.12
N GLN A 228 1.44 20.17 -24.83
CA GLN A 228 2.43 21.04 -24.19
C GLN A 228 3.76 20.34 -23.92
N HIS A 229 3.79 19.00 -23.96
CA HIS A 229 4.94 18.19 -23.57
C HIS A 229 5.21 17.09 -24.59
N GLU A 230 6.48 16.93 -24.97
CA GLU A 230 6.91 15.83 -25.82
C GLU A 230 6.97 14.53 -25.01
N ILE A 231 6.18 13.53 -25.41
CA ILE A 231 6.22 12.19 -24.83
C ILE A 231 7.08 11.29 -25.72
N LYS A 232 8.13 10.72 -25.13
CA LYS A 232 9.14 9.93 -25.85
C LYS A 232 8.73 8.47 -26.07
N CYS A 233 7.76 7.98 -25.30
CA CYS A 233 7.31 6.59 -25.34
C CYS A 233 5.90 6.46 -25.95
N PRO A 234 5.57 5.31 -26.57
CA PRO A 234 4.23 5.07 -27.06
C PRO A 234 3.23 4.95 -25.92
N VAL A 235 2.00 5.43 -26.18
CA VAL A 235 0.88 5.29 -25.26
C VAL A 235 -0.14 4.34 -25.86
N VAL A 236 -0.33 3.17 -25.24
CA VAL A 236 -1.38 2.22 -25.58
C VAL A 236 -2.61 2.53 -24.74
N ALA A 237 -3.77 2.70 -25.37
CA ALA A 237 -4.98 3.10 -24.66
C ALA A 237 -6.15 2.16 -24.94
N ARG A 238 -6.69 1.59 -23.88
CA ARG A 238 -8.00 0.93 -23.90
C ARG A 238 -9.00 1.83 -23.20
N ILE A 239 -9.93 2.38 -23.98
CA ILE A 239 -10.95 3.31 -23.50
C ILE A 239 -12.31 2.64 -23.70
N LYS A 240 -13.02 2.40 -22.60
CA LYS A 240 -14.38 1.86 -22.60
C LYS A 240 -15.29 2.66 -21.66
N GLY A 241 -16.59 2.71 -21.94
CA GLY A 241 -17.59 3.31 -21.06
C GLY A 241 -18.18 4.64 -21.54
N MET A 242 -18.59 5.49 -20.60
CA MET A 242 -19.29 6.75 -20.92
C MET A 242 -18.45 7.67 -21.81
N ASN A 243 -19.02 8.07 -22.95
CA ASN A 243 -18.38 8.88 -24.00
C ASN A 243 -17.11 8.24 -24.62
N GLU A 244 -17.03 6.91 -24.68
CA GLU A 244 -15.86 6.21 -25.24
C GLU A 244 -15.56 6.60 -26.69
N GLU A 245 -16.58 6.70 -27.55
CA GLU A 245 -16.41 7.01 -28.97
C GLU A 245 -15.79 8.40 -29.16
N VAL A 246 -16.29 9.39 -28.43
CA VAL A 246 -15.77 10.76 -28.45
C VAL A 246 -14.34 10.80 -27.95
N ALA A 247 -14.05 10.14 -26.83
CA ALA A 247 -12.71 10.09 -26.24
C ALA A 247 -11.68 9.43 -27.17
N ARG A 248 -12.08 8.37 -27.87
CA ARG A 248 -11.23 7.68 -28.85
C ARG A 248 -10.93 8.54 -30.06
N GLU A 249 -11.93 9.24 -30.59
CA GLU A 249 -11.72 10.18 -31.69
C GLU A 249 -10.79 11.34 -31.27
N MET A 250 -10.96 11.85 -30.04
CA MET A 250 -10.09 12.90 -29.49
C MET A 250 -8.63 12.45 -29.35
N LEU A 251 -8.39 11.20 -28.97
CA LEU A 251 -7.05 10.67 -28.70
C LEU A 251 -6.40 9.96 -29.90
N LYS A 252 -7.06 9.88 -31.05
CA LYS A 252 -6.62 9.06 -32.20
C LYS A 252 -5.19 9.34 -32.67
N ASP A 253 -4.75 10.59 -32.58
CA ASP A 253 -3.43 11.04 -33.03
C ASP A 253 -2.37 10.98 -31.89
N TYR A 254 -2.80 10.65 -30.68
CA TYR A 254 -1.99 10.69 -29.45
C TYR A 254 -1.69 9.29 -28.89
N VAL A 255 -2.55 8.30 -29.17
CA VAL A 255 -2.48 6.96 -28.55
C VAL A 255 -2.71 5.85 -29.57
N ILE A 256 -2.14 4.68 -29.28
CA ILE A 256 -2.46 3.42 -29.95
C ILE A 256 -3.73 2.87 -29.28
N ALA A 257 -4.88 3.22 -29.84
CA ALA A 257 -6.17 2.77 -29.33
C ALA A 257 -6.41 1.28 -29.62
N VAL A 258 -6.86 0.54 -28.61
CA VAL A 258 -7.20 -0.89 -28.70
C VAL A 258 -8.56 -1.18 -28.07
N GLU A 259 -9.17 -2.29 -28.46
CA GLU A 259 -10.56 -2.60 -28.08
C GLU A 259 -10.64 -3.37 -26.78
N SER A 260 -9.84 -4.43 -26.69
CA SER A 260 -9.95 -5.41 -25.60
C SER A 260 -8.88 -5.18 -24.55
N PHE A 261 -9.19 -5.62 -23.33
CA PHE A 261 -8.28 -5.56 -22.19
C PHE A 261 -7.01 -6.38 -22.43
N GLN A 262 -7.16 -7.60 -22.98
CA GLN A 262 -6.04 -8.48 -23.32
C GLN A 262 -5.16 -7.92 -24.43
N GLU A 263 -5.77 -7.32 -25.47
CA GLU A 263 -5.03 -6.66 -26.54
C GLU A 263 -4.20 -5.49 -26.02
N ALA A 264 -4.74 -4.72 -25.08
CA ALA A 264 -4.02 -3.61 -24.46
C ALA A 264 -2.78 -4.07 -23.69
N ALA A 265 -2.94 -5.08 -22.84
CA ALA A 265 -1.83 -5.66 -22.10
C ALA A 265 -0.78 -6.26 -23.04
N LYS A 266 -1.21 -7.08 -24.00
CA LYS A 266 -0.31 -7.70 -24.99
C LYS A 266 0.45 -6.65 -25.79
N LYS A 267 -0.24 -5.63 -26.32
CA LYS A 267 0.38 -4.58 -27.13
C LYS A 267 1.38 -3.75 -26.33
N ALA A 268 1.04 -3.42 -25.09
CA ALA A 268 1.96 -2.71 -24.20
C ALA A 268 3.19 -3.53 -23.84
N ALA A 269 3.02 -4.84 -23.58
CA ALA A 269 4.14 -5.76 -23.33
C ALA A 269 5.08 -5.87 -24.54
N GLU A 270 4.52 -6.04 -25.75
CA GLU A 270 5.29 -6.09 -27.01
C GLU A 270 6.12 -4.81 -27.25
N LEU A 271 5.56 -3.65 -26.91
CA LEU A 271 6.25 -2.36 -27.06
C LEU A 271 7.23 -2.06 -25.92
N GLY A 272 6.98 -2.62 -24.73
CA GLY A 272 7.82 -2.44 -23.54
C GLY A 272 9.15 -3.15 -23.69
N GLY A 273 9.14 -4.34 -24.28
CA GLY A 273 10.31 -5.21 -24.27
C GLY A 273 10.63 -5.72 -22.86
N ASP A 274 11.82 -6.32 -22.71
CA ASP A 274 12.31 -6.93 -21.47
C ASP A 274 12.74 -5.91 -20.40
#